data_AF-A0A137NPQ2-F1
#
_entry.id   AF-A0A137NPQ2-F1
#
_cell.length_a   1.000
_cell.length_b   1.000
_cell.length_c   1.000
_cell.angle_alpha   90.00
_cell.angle_beta   90.00
_cell.angle_gamma   90.00
#
_symmetry.space_group_name_H-M   'P 1'
#
loop_
_entity.id
_entity.type
_entity.pdbx_description
1 polymer ?
#
loop_
_entity_poly.entity_id
_entity_poly.type
_entity_poly.pdbx_seq_one_letter_code
_entity_poly.pdbx_strand_id
1 'polypeptide(L)'
;MTSISENDLKIIVLTNPELLKYLEFSTKLALSQVSSQIRLSLLPQVFNNSVLNRFILEKLPNYFNTPTSLNFNKFKVQIDPFIDESINTLKPIAKYFTTVEFYLMEFSSYFMVPILDNFINLKELSFVDLLNKLEKLEILDMKDINLIMDNSEDPNLANNLQFPKSLNYLNFQFVHLEISNLTKIMPLKSIQNPQHNYFGQILLPKPQILPNLIELKIFDRNDGIKIMEEFKALNPNLKITNDALRYGLANQ
;
A
#
# COMPACT_ATOMS: atom_id res chain seq x y z
N MET A 1 -52.16 19.85 -9.57
CA MET A 1 -51.37 19.28 -8.46
C MET A 1 -51.17 17.81 -8.76
N THR A 2 -50.05 17.48 -9.38
CA THR A 2 -49.64 16.10 -9.66
C THR A 2 -48.95 15.56 -8.42
N SER A 3 -49.56 14.56 -7.78
CA SER A 3 -48.95 13.82 -6.69
C SER A 3 -47.78 13.02 -7.26
N ILE A 4 -46.56 13.41 -6.90
CA ILE A 4 -45.36 12.60 -7.11
C ILE A 4 -45.51 11.38 -6.21
N SER A 5 -45.49 10.19 -6.80
CA SER A 5 -45.64 8.95 -6.05
C SER A 5 -44.35 8.64 -5.29
N GLU A 6 -44.45 7.97 -4.14
CA GLU A 6 -43.30 7.46 -3.35
C GLU A 6 -42.34 6.57 -4.15
N ASN A 7 -42.72 6.16 -5.37
CA ASN A 7 -41.91 5.35 -6.28
C ASN A 7 -41.11 6.17 -7.32
N ASP A 8 -41.28 7.49 -7.39
CA ASP A 8 -40.57 8.39 -8.32
C ASP A 8 -39.26 8.98 -7.73
N LEU A 9 -38.84 8.52 -6.55
CA LEU A 9 -37.50 8.75 -5.98
C LEU A 9 -36.52 7.59 -6.25
N LYS A 10 -36.90 6.63 -7.09
CA LYS A 10 -35.95 6.16 -8.10
C LYS A 10 -35.68 7.35 -9.00
N ILE A 11 -34.51 7.99 -8.90
CA ILE A 11 -33.83 8.80 -9.93
C ILE A 11 -32.84 9.78 -9.24
N ILE A 12 -31.55 9.90 -9.55
CA ILE A 12 -30.74 9.28 -10.60
C ILE A 12 -29.27 9.67 -10.37
N VAL A 13 -28.38 8.81 -10.86
CA VAL A 13 -26.91 8.86 -10.91
C VAL A 13 -26.17 8.82 -9.58
N LEU A 14 -25.94 7.57 -9.16
CA LEU A 14 -24.67 7.12 -8.61
C LEU A 14 -23.63 7.29 -9.72
N THR A 15 -22.88 8.38 -9.72
CA THR A 15 -22.08 8.88 -10.86
C THR A 15 -20.92 8.00 -11.29
N ASN A 16 -20.64 6.94 -10.54
CA ASN A 16 -20.02 5.74 -11.05
C ASN A 16 -20.46 4.56 -10.16
N PRO A 17 -21.34 3.65 -10.61
CA PRO A 17 -21.73 2.49 -9.81
C PRO A 17 -20.51 1.65 -9.38
N GLU A 18 -19.43 1.69 -10.17
CA GLU A 18 -18.16 1.04 -9.85
C GLU A 18 -17.44 1.66 -8.64
N LEU A 19 -17.69 2.93 -8.30
CA LEU A 19 -17.13 3.55 -7.10
C LEU A 19 -17.82 3.08 -5.82
N LEU A 20 -19.13 2.86 -5.90
CA LEU A 20 -19.93 2.60 -4.72
C LEU A 20 -19.78 1.20 -4.19
N LYS A 21 -19.37 0.23 -5.00
CA LYS A 21 -19.04 -1.12 -4.49
C LYS A 21 -17.95 -1.08 -3.42
N TYR A 22 -17.09 -0.05 -3.43
CA TYR A 22 -15.96 0.10 -2.51
C TYR A 22 -16.26 0.89 -1.24
N LEU A 23 -17.38 1.60 -1.17
CA LEU A 23 -17.77 2.32 0.05
C LEU A 23 -18.41 1.38 1.07
N GLU A 24 -18.37 1.77 2.34
CA GLU A 24 -19.16 1.11 3.38
C GLU A 24 -20.66 1.34 3.17
N PHE A 25 -21.50 0.43 3.68
CA PHE A 25 -22.96 0.53 3.54
C PHE A 25 -23.52 1.82 4.13
N SER A 26 -23.04 2.22 5.31
CA SER A 26 -23.38 3.49 5.97
C SER A 26 -23.10 4.69 5.06
N THR A 27 -21.93 4.73 4.43
CA THR A 27 -21.53 5.79 3.50
C THR A 27 -22.38 5.78 2.22
N LYS A 28 -22.69 4.59 1.69
CA LYS A 28 -23.62 4.46 0.54
C LYS A 28 -25.00 4.99 0.87
N LEU A 29 -25.52 4.67 2.06
CA LEU A 29 -26.83 5.12 2.53
C LEU A 29 -26.85 6.64 2.70
N ALA A 30 -25.83 7.21 3.35
CA ALA A 30 -25.70 8.66 3.51
C ALA A 30 -25.61 9.37 2.14
N LEU A 31 -24.80 8.88 1.20
CA LEU A 31 -24.71 9.45 -0.14
C LEU A 31 -26.02 9.31 -0.93
N SER A 32 -26.76 8.21 -0.76
CA SER A 32 -28.05 8.01 -1.44
C SER A 32 -29.09 9.09 -1.09
N GLN A 33 -28.96 9.70 0.08
CA GLN A 33 -29.86 10.75 0.59
C GLN A 33 -29.46 12.16 0.12
N VAL A 34 -28.28 12.32 -0.49
CA VAL A 34 -27.74 13.61 -0.95
C VAL A 34 -28.00 13.81 -2.45
N SER A 35 -28.25 15.05 -2.89
CA SER A 35 -28.48 15.35 -4.31
C SER A 35 -27.28 14.98 -5.19
N SER A 36 -27.50 14.65 -6.46
CA SER A 36 -26.45 14.19 -7.39
C SER A 36 -25.32 15.21 -7.60
N GLN A 37 -25.64 16.51 -7.65
CA GLN A 37 -24.66 17.58 -7.75
C GLN A 37 -23.80 17.70 -6.48
N ILE A 38 -24.42 17.62 -5.30
CA ILE A 38 -23.68 17.66 -4.04
C ILE A 38 -22.81 16.39 -3.91
N ARG A 39 -23.32 15.21 -4.29
CA ARG A 39 -22.53 13.97 -4.32
C ARG A 39 -21.25 14.12 -5.15
N LEU A 40 -21.33 14.69 -6.35
CA LEU A 40 -20.15 14.92 -7.20
C LEU A 40 -19.11 15.82 -6.54
N SER A 41 -19.55 16.87 -5.84
CA SER A 41 -18.65 17.75 -5.08
C SER A 41 -18.06 17.08 -3.82
N LEU A 42 -18.79 16.13 -3.24
CA LEU A 42 -18.36 15.37 -2.06
C LEU A 42 -17.45 14.19 -2.42
N LEU A 43 -17.49 13.66 -3.65
CA LEU A 43 -16.67 12.52 -4.06
C LEU A 43 -15.19 12.69 -3.72
N PRO A 44 -14.51 13.80 -4.11
CA PRO A 44 -13.12 14.02 -3.70
C PRO A 44 -12.94 13.99 -2.18
N GLN A 45 -13.88 14.55 -1.40
CA GLN A 45 -13.79 14.60 0.05
C GLN A 45 -14.00 13.23 0.70
N VAL A 46 -14.90 12.41 0.14
CA VAL A 46 -15.14 11.04 0.58
C VAL A 46 -13.91 10.17 0.32
N PHE A 47 -13.29 10.31 -0.86
CA PHE A 47 -12.12 9.52 -1.25
C PHE A 47 -10.80 10.01 -0.66
N ASN A 48 -10.68 11.30 -0.32
CA ASN A 48 -9.56 11.82 0.46
C ASN A 48 -9.42 11.16 1.85
N ASN A 49 -10.51 10.59 2.37
CA ASN A 49 -10.49 9.83 3.63
C ASN A 49 -10.69 8.33 3.40
N SER A 50 -10.81 7.88 2.15
CA SER A 50 -11.02 6.47 1.84
C SER A 50 -9.68 5.75 1.73
N VAL A 51 -9.56 4.64 2.44
CA VAL A 51 -8.40 3.77 2.39
C VAL A 51 -8.70 2.62 1.44
N LEU A 52 -7.90 2.47 0.38
CA LEU A 52 -7.88 1.22 -0.37
C LEU A 52 -7.19 0.16 0.49
N ASN A 53 -7.95 -0.78 1.02
CA ASN A 53 -7.43 -1.87 1.85
C ASN A 53 -7.67 -3.25 1.23
N ARG A 54 -7.11 -4.28 1.87
CA ARG A 54 -7.25 -5.69 1.46
C ARG A 54 -8.71 -6.12 1.23
N PHE A 55 -9.66 -5.67 2.06
CA PHE A 55 -11.08 -6.07 1.94
C PHE A 55 -11.74 -5.56 0.66
N ILE A 56 -11.22 -4.46 0.10
CA ILE A 56 -11.67 -3.97 -1.21
C ILE A 56 -11.14 -4.89 -2.31
N LEU A 57 -9.87 -5.29 -2.22
CA LEU A 57 -9.26 -6.19 -3.19
C LEU A 57 -9.94 -7.56 -3.18
N GLU A 58 -10.31 -8.08 -2.00
CA GLU A 58 -11.07 -9.33 -1.82
C GLU A 58 -12.41 -9.38 -2.55
N LYS A 59 -12.97 -8.22 -2.91
CA LYS A 59 -14.23 -8.11 -3.65
C LYS A 59 -14.03 -8.03 -5.16
N LEU A 60 -12.79 -7.89 -5.63
CA LEU A 60 -12.50 -7.90 -7.07
C LEU A 60 -12.64 -9.34 -7.59
N PRO A 61 -13.24 -9.54 -8.77
CA PRO A 61 -13.20 -10.84 -9.41
C PRO A 61 -11.76 -11.31 -9.57
N ASN A 62 -11.54 -12.61 -9.47
CA ASN A 62 -10.21 -13.20 -9.59
C ASN A 62 -9.22 -12.81 -8.48
N TYR A 63 -9.67 -12.17 -7.37
CA TYR A 63 -8.85 -12.04 -6.16
C TYR A 63 -8.55 -13.41 -5.57
N PHE A 64 -7.48 -14.00 -6.10
CA PHE A 64 -6.95 -15.35 -5.81
C PHE A 64 -8.03 -16.45 -5.65
N ASN A 65 -9.10 -16.38 -6.46
CA ASN A 65 -10.35 -17.20 -6.51
C ASN A 65 -10.41 -18.48 -5.62
N THR A 66 -10.72 -18.26 -4.35
CA THR A 66 -11.27 -19.23 -3.38
C THR A 66 -12.49 -20.04 -3.88
N PRO A 67 -12.77 -21.23 -3.32
CA PRO A 67 -13.48 -21.24 -2.04
C PRO A 67 -12.60 -21.76 -0.93
N THR A 68 -12.72 -21.10 0.23
CA THR A 68 -12.40 -21.36 1.66
C THR A 68 -12.09 -22.80 2.15
N SER A 69 -11.76 -23.73 1.27
CA SER A 69 -11.36 -25.10 1.51
C SER A 69 -9.96 -25.29 0.94
N LEU A 70 -9.08 -25.86 1.75
CA LEU A 70 -7.64 -26.07 1.57
C LEU A 70 -7.29 -27.00 0.39
N ASN A 71 -7.88 -26.83 -0.79
CA ASN A 71 -7.63 -27.68 -1.96
C ASN A 71 -6.79 -26.95 -3.00
N PHE A 72 -5.53 -26.76 -2.62
CA PHE A 72 -4.53 -25.91 -3.28
C PHE A 72 -4.03 -26.42 -4.63
N ASN A 73 -4.34 -27.66 -5.01
CA ASN A 73 -3.84 -28.29 -6.23
C ASN A 73 -4.62 -27.93 -7.52
N LYS A 74 -5.72 -27.15 -7.42
CA LYS A 74 -6.53 -26.76 -8.59
C LYS A 74 -6.25 -25.37 -9.14
N PHE A 75 -5.42 -24.57 -8.48
CA PHE A 75 -5.19 -23.19 -8.88
C PHE A 75 -3.98 -23.11 -9.81
N LYS A 76 -4.22 -23.18 -11.12
CA LYS A 76 -3.38 -22.50 -12.12
C LYS A 76 -3.98 -21.11 -12.33
N VAL A 77 -3.97 -20.26 -11.30
CA VAL A 77 -4.49 -18.89 -11.44
C VAL A 77 -3.35 -18.00 -11.93
N GLN A 78 -3.59 -17.38 -13.08
CA GLN A 78 -2.75 -16.32 -13.62
C GLN A 78 -2.96 -15.09 -12.72
N ILE A 79 -1.88 -14.54 -12.15
CA ILE A 79 -1.95 -13.30 -11.39
C ILE A 79 -2.24 -12.12 -12.33
N ASP A 80 -1.78 -12.21 -13.57
CA ASP A 80 -1.90 -11.13 -14.56
C ASP A 80 -3.36 -10.70 -14.82
N PRO A 81 -4.36 -11.59 -15.02
CA PRO A 81 -5.76 -11.19 -15.11
C PRO A 81 -6.28 -10.41 -13.91
N PHE A 82 -5.87 -10.76 -12.68
CA PHE A 82 -6.27 -9.99 -11.49
C PHE A 82 -5.63 -8.60 -11.50
N ILE A 83 -4.36 -8.49 -11.91
CA ILE A 83 -3.67 -7.20 -12.02
C ILE A 83 -4.29 -6.33 -13.09
N ASP A 84 -4.52 -6.87 -14.29
CA ASP A 84 -5.16 -6.16 -15.39
C ASP A 84 -6.57 -5.70 -15.00
N GLU A 85 -7.35 -6.56 -14.35
CA GLU A 85 -8.69 -6.23 -13.87
C GLU A 85 -8.65 -5.16 -12.77
N SER A 86 -7.74 -5.28 -11.81
CA SER A 86 -7.54 -4.30 -10.75
C SER A 86 -7.15 -2.95 -11.32
N ILE A 87 -6.20 -2.91 -12.28
CA ILE A 87 -5.80 -1.68 -12.97
C ILE A 87 -7.02 -1.09 -13.70
N ASN A 88 -7.72 -1.87 -14.51
CA ASN A 88 -8.87 -1.38 -15.28
C ASN A 88 -9.99 -0.84 -14.37
N THR A 89 -10.19 -1.48 -13.23
CA THR A 89 -11.25 -1.11 -12.29
C THR A 89 -10.88 0.10 -11.43
N LEU A 90 -9.64 0.16 -10.95
CA LEU A 90 -9.19 1.20 -10.03
C LEU A 90 -8.70 2.45 -10.76
N LYS A 91 -8.19 2.35 -11.99
CA LYS A 91 -7.62 3.48 -12.75
C LYS A 91 -8.54 4.70 -12.88
N PRO A 92 -9.86 4.58 -13.15
CA PRO A 92 -10.73 5.76 -13.26
C PRO A 92 -10.88 6.53 -11.94
N ILE A 93 -10.55 5.88 -10.82
CA ILE A 93 -10.87 6.32 -9.47
C ILE A 93 -9.62 6.58 -8.62
N ALA A 94 -8.47 6.04 -9.01
CA ALA A 94 -7.20 6.09 -8.29
C ALA A 94 -6.76 7.52 -7.97
N LYS A 95 -7.02 8.50 -8.85
CA LYS A 95 -6.67 9.91 -8.63
C LYS A 95 -7.37 10.56 -7.42
N TYR A 96 -8.45 9.95 -6.92
CA TYR A 96 -9.19 10.48 -5.77
C TYR A 96 -8.70 9.90 -4.43
N PHE A 97 -7.91 8.84 -4.45
CA PHE A 97 -7.35 8.25 -3.25
C PHE A 97 -6.06 8.99 -2.87
N THR A 98 -6.00 9.39 -1.60
CA THR A 98 -4.81 9.94 -0.97
C THR A 98 -4.11 8.92 -0.08
N THR A 99 -4.79 7.83 0.31
CA THR A 99 -4.24 6.78 1.17
C THR A 99 -4.50 5.40 0.58
N VAL A 100 -3.46 4.57 0.56
CA VAL A 100 -3.52 3.14 0.18
C VAL A 100 -2.80 2.33 1.25
N GLU A 101 -3.50 1.35 1.81
CA GLU A 101 -2.99 0.51 2.89
C GLU A 101 -3.03 -0.96 2.48
N PHE A 102 -1.88 -1.62 2.48
CA PHE A 102 -1.76 -3.05 2.21
C PHE A 102 -1.45 -3.81 3.49
N TYR A 103 -2.42 -3.84 4.41
CA TYR A 103 -2.28 -4.56 5.67
C TYR A 103 -2.41 -6.09 5.46
N LEU A 104 -1.50 -6.86 6.08
CA LEU A 104 -1.49 -8.34 6.04
C LEU A 104 -1.53 -8.93 4.62
N MET A 105 -0.83 -8.29 3.69
CA MET A 105 -0.68 -8.80 2.33
C MET A 105 0.56 -9.70 2.15
N GLU A 106 1.52 -9.68 3.09
CA GLU A 106 2.75 -10.49 3.01
C GLU A 106 3.35 -10.46 1.60
N PHE A 107 3.71 -11.60 1.02
CA PHE A 107 4.25 -11.75 -0.34
C PHE A 107 3.31 -11.29 -1.45
N SER A 108 1.99 -11.17 -1.18
CA SER A 108 1.05 -10.72 -2.20
C SER A 108 1.14 -9.22 -2.51
N SER A 109 1.76 -8.42 -1.63
CA SER A 109 1.97 -6.99 -1.86
C SER A 109 2.87 -6.72 -3.09
N TYR A 110 3.79 -7.63 -3.40
CA TYR A 110 4.63 -7.54 -4.61
C TYR A 110 3.79 -7.41 -5.88
N PHE A 111 2.68 -8.16 -5.96
CA PHE A 111 1.80 -8.10 -7.12
C PHE A 111 0.96 -6.81 -7.16
N MET A 112 0.91 -6.02 -6.09
CA MET A 112 0.17 -4.76 -6.06
C MET A 112 0.93 -3.59 -6.69
N VAL A 113 2.23 -3.74 -6.95
CA VAL A 113 3.07 -2.68 -7.53
C VAL A 113 2.49 -2.13 -8.84
N PRO A 114 2.09 -2.94 -9.85
CA PRO A 114 1.55 -2.40 -11.10
C PRO A 114 0.24 -1.59 -10.92
N ILE A 115 -0.51 -1.85 -9.84
CA ILE A 115 -1.77 -1.15 -9.55
C ILE A 115 -1.51 0.27 -9.05
N LEU A 116 -0.47 0.44 -8.23
CA LEU A 116 -0.11 1.68 -7.57
C LEU A 116 0.33 2.81 -8.53
N ASP A 117 0.80 2.50 -9.74
CA ASP A 117 1.16 3.48 -10.77
C ASP A 117 -0.01 4.44 -11.14
N ASN A 118 -1.26 4.05 -10.83
CA ASN A 118 -2.44 4.88 -11.11
C ASN A 118 -2.75 5.90 -9.99
N PHE A 119 -2.12 5.80 -8.82
CA PHE A 119 -2.43 6.58 -7.61
C PHE A 119 -1.55 7.84 -7.47
N ILE A 120 -1.64 8.74 -8.45
CA ILE A 120 -0.76 9.94 -8.55
C ILE A 120 -0.90 10.97 -7.42
N ASN A 121 -1.94 10.88 -6.60
CA ASN A 121 -2.20 11.81 -5.49
C ASN A 121 -1.99 11.16 -4.12
N LEU A 122 -1.31 10.02 -4.08
CA LEU A 122 -1.05 9.28 -2.87
C LEU A 122 -0.16 10.11 -1.92
N LYS A 123 -0.70 10.36 -0.73
CA LYS A 123 -0.04 10.96 0.42
C LYS A 123 0.45 9.91 1.40
N GLU A 124 -0.22 8.77 1.48
CA GLU A 124 0.11 7.69 2.41
C GLU A 124 0.21 6.35 1.67
N LEU A 125 1.34 5.66 1.81
CA LEU A 125 1.62 4.37 1.16
C LEU A 125 2.32 3.40 2.11
N SER A 126 2.15 2.11 1.83
CA SER A 126 2.93 1.00 2.37
C SER A 126 3.47 0.10 1.23
N PHE A 127 4.52 0.52 0.48
CA PHE A 127 5.39 -0.31 -0.39
C PHE A 127 6.50 0.52 -1.12
N VAL A 128 7.46 -0.14 -1.82
CA VAL A 128 8.82 0.42 -2.08
C VAL A 128 9.21 0.76 -3.52
N ASP A 129 8.80 0.01 -4.54
CA ASP A 129 9.38 0.21 -5.90
C ASP A 129 8.81 1.41 -6.67
N LEU A 130 7.86 2.11 -6.07
CA LEU A 130 7.21 3.30 -6.66
C LEU A 130 7.54 4.59 -5.93
N LEU A 131 8.36 4.53 -4.88
CA LEU A 131 8.62 5.67 -4.03
C LEU A 131 9.14 6.87 -4.84
N ASN A 132 10.01 6.65 -5.84
CA ASN A 132 10.52 7.73 -6.66
C ASN A 132 9.47 8.42 -7.55
N LYS A 133 8.35 7.77 -7.88
CA LYS A 133 7.25 8.36 -8.68
C LYS A 133 6.22 9.10 -7.83
N LEU A 134 6.25 8.90 -6.51
CA LEU A 134 5.26 9.43 -5.58
C LEU A 134 5.74 10.74 -4.95
N GLU A 135 5.94 11.76 -5.80
CA GLU A 135 6.48 13.06 -5.38
C GLU A 135 5.66 13.78 -4.30
N LYS A 136 4.39 13.39 -4.10
CA LYS A 136 3.48 13.95 -3.11
C LYS A 136 3.32 13.10 -1.84
N LEU A 137 4.07 12.00 -1.73
CA LEU A 137 3.97 11.09 -0.58
C LEU A 137 4.46 11.78 0.69
N GLU A 138 3.57 11.94 1.66
CA GLU A 138 3.83 12.58 2.94
C GLU A 138 4.14 11.54 4.03
N ILE A 139 3.49 10.38 3.99
CA ILE A 139 3.60 9.33 5.00
C ILE A 139 3.92 8.01 4.31
N LEU A 140 4.98 7.34 4.78
CA LEU A 140 5.31 5.99 4.35
C LEU A 140 5.44 5.09 5.56
N ASP A 141 4.53 4.13 5.67
CA ASP A 141 4.58 3.10 6.71
C ASP A 141 5.05 1.79 6.10
N MET A 142 6.30 1.44 6.40
CA MET A 142 6.95 0.20 6.01
C MET A 142 7.29 -0.63 7.24
N LYS A 143 6.25 -1.19 7.84
CA LYS A 143 6.39 -2.10 8.96
C LYS A 143 6.11 -3.55 8.52
N ASP A 144 7.01 -4.46 8.89
CA ASP A 144 6.88 -5.90 8.62
C ASP A 144 6.73 -6.20 7.12
N ILE A 145 7.55 -5.55 6.28
CA ILE A 145 7.51 -5.66 4.81
C ILE A 145 8.66 -6.54 4.30
N ASN A 146 8.34 -7.51 3.45
CA ASN A 146 9.32 -8.24 2.65
C ASN A 146 9.37 -7.66 1.23
N LEU A 147 10.53 -7.12 0.87
CA LEU A 147 10.86 -6.66 -0.47
C LEU A 147 11.50 -7.79 -1.24
N ILE A 148 10.99 -8.10 -2.42
CA ILE A 148 11.46 -9.22 -3.22
C ILE A 148 12.03 -8.65 -4.50
N MET A 149 13.35 -8.77 -4.65
CA MET A 149 14.05 -8.44 -5.87
C MET A 149 14.23 -9.67 -6.74
N ASP A 150 14.16 -9.50 -8.05
CA ASP A 150 14.55 -10.56 -8.96
C ASP A 150 16.07 -10.75 -8.99
N ASN A 151 16.53 -11.97 -9.27
CA ASN A 151 17.95 -12.27 -9.47
C ASN A 151 18.60 -11.44 -10.60
N SER A 152 17.82 -10.90 -11.53
CA SER A 152 18.28 -10.00 -12.59
C SER A 152 18.47 -8.54 -12.16
N GLU A 153 17.94 -8.16 -10.99
CA GLU A 153 18.00 -6.78 -10.49
C GLU A 153 19.34 -6.52 -9.80
N ASP A 154 19.72 -5.24 -9.71
CA ASP A 154 20.95 -4.85 -9.04
C ASP A 154 20.84 -5.21 -7.55
N PRO A 155 21.71 -6.08 -7.00
CA PRO A 155 21.70 -6.40 -5.57
C PRO A 155 21.93 -5.16 -4.69
N ASN A 156 22.47 -4.07 -5.26
CA ASN A 156 22.61 -2.78 -4.57
C ASN A 156 21.35 -1.91 -4.61
N LEU A 157 20.27 -2.35 -5.26
CA LEU A 157 19.02 -1.58 -5.34
C LEU A 157 18.49 -1.23 -3.94
N ALA A 158 18.61 -2.15 -2.98
CA ALA A 158 18.33 -1.87 -1.56
C ALA A 158 19.13 -0.69 -0.99
N ASN A 159 20.40 -0.57 -1.37
CA ASN A 159 21.27 0.54 -0.96
C ASN A 159 20.97 1.84 -1.71
N ASN A 160 20.13 1.78 -2.74
CA ASN A 160 19.81 2.87 -3.64
C ASN A 160 18.37 3.37 -3.51
N LEU A 161 17.58 2.83 -2.56
CA LEU A 161 16.21 3.30 -2.31
C LEU A 161 16.20 4.81 -2.04
N GLN A 162 15.48 5.52 -2.91
CA GLN A 162 15.26 6.96 -2.82
C GLN A 162 13.85 7.23 -2.32
N PHE A 163 13.73 8.08 -1.30
CA PHE A 163 12.44 8.45 -0.75
C PHE A 163 12.03 9.84 -1.23
N PRO A 164 10.72 10.11 -1.39
CA PRO A 164 10.20 11.42 -1.77
C PRO A 164 10.65 12.52 -0.81
N LYS A 165 11.05 13.68 -1.35
CA LYS A 165 11.40 14.86 -0.52
C LYS A 165 10.21 15.43 0.25
N SER A 166 8.98 15.08 -0.14
CA SER A 166 7.72 15.46 0.51
C SER A 166 7.43 14.68 1.79
N LEU A 167 8.17 13.60 2.06
CA LEU A 167 7.93 12.74 3.21
C LEU A 167 8.08 13.52 4.53
N ASN A 168 7.06 13.46 5.37
CA ASN A 168 7.02 13.99 6.73
C ASN A 168 7.12 12.91 7.81
N TYR A 169 6.74 11.66 7.48
CA TYR A 169 6.79 10.52 8.38
C TYR A 169 7.28 9.27 7.65
N LEU A 170 8.27 8.59 8.23
CA LEU A 170 8.77 7.31 7.77
C LEU A 170 8.75 6.30 8.91
N ASN A 171 7.99 5.22 8.76
CA ASN A 171 8.14 4.03 9.58
C ASN A 171 8.86 2.96 8.76
N PHE A 172 10.05 2.53 9.19
CA PHE A 172 10.89 1.59 8.46
C PHE A 172 11.36 0.50 9.43
N GLN A 173 10.42 -0.37 9.80
CA GLN A 173 10.60 -1.36 10.85
C GLN A 173 10.43 -2.76 10.28
N PHE A 174 11.35 -3.67 10.58
CA PHE A 174 11.27 -5.05 10.10
C PHE A 174 11.08 -5.13 8.58
N VAL A 175 11.80 -4.28 7.85
CA VAL A 175 11.85 -4.33 6.39
C VAL A 175 12.91 -5.33 6.02
N HIS A 176 12.53 -6.38 5.30
CA HIS A 176 13.44 -7.39 4.79
C HIS A 176 13.62 -7.22 3.30
N LEU A 177 14.83 -7.46 2.82
CA LEU A 177 15.13 -7.59 1.40
C LEU A 177 15.47 -9.04 1.09
N GLU A 178 14.78 -9.58 0.10
CA GLU A 178 14.94 -10.92 -0.39
C GLU A 178 15.29 -10.87 -1.87
N ILE A 179 16.26 -11.68 -2.29
CA ILE A 179 16.56 -11.88 -3.71
C ILE A 179 15.98 -13.23 -4.11
N SER A 180 14.91 -13.21 -4.89
CA SER A 180 14.22 -14.41 -5.31
C SER A 180 13.49 -14.23 -6.64
N ASN A 181 13.68 -15.18 -7.55
CA ASN A 181 12.86 -15.31 -8.76
C ASN A 181 11.61 -16.20 -8.52
N LEU A 182 11.35 -16.65 -7.29
CA LEU A 182 10.23 -17.56 -6.99
C LEU A 182 8.88 -16.91 -7.28
N THR A 183 8.73 -15.60 -7.08
CA THR A 183 7.50 -14.87 -7.43
C THR A 183 7.22 -14.89 -8.93
N LYS A 184 8.25 -15.00 -9.77
CA LYS A 184 8.10 -15.14 -11.23
C LYS A 184 7.91 -16.59 -11.68
N ILE A 185 8.70 -17.52 -11.14
CA ILE A 185 8.67 -18.93 -11.56
C ILE A 185 7.46 -19.67 -10.97
N MET A 186 7.14 -19.43 -9.70
CA MET A 186 6.08 -20.11 -8.96
C MET A 186 5.27 -19.15 -8.07
N PRO A 187 4.60 -18.14 -8.66
CA PRO A 187 3.91 -17.07 -7.94
C PRO A 187 2.96 -17.55 -6.84
N LEU A 188 2.24 -18.65 -7.09
CA LEU A 188 1.31 -19.21 -6.11
C LEU A 188 2.02 -19.90 -4.94
N LYS A 189 3.13 -20.60 -5.19
CA LYS A 189 3.89 -21.25 -4.12
C LYS A 189 4.57 -20.23 -3.22
N SER A 190 5.05 -19.10 -3.77
CA SER A 190 5.60 -18.01 -2.97
C SER A 190 4.56 -17.38 -2.04
N ILE A 191 3.29 -17.29 -2.46
CA ILE A 191 2.20 -16.81 -1.59
C ILE A 191 1.83 -17.88 -0.55
N GLN A 192 1.79 -19.16 -0.93
CA GLN A 192 1.31 -20.26 -0.08
C GLN A 192 2.31 -20.73 0.97
N ASN A 193 3.60 -20.52 0.75
CA ASN A 193 4.65 -20.96 1.66
C ASN A 193 5.59 -19.80 2.00
N PRO A 194 5.12 -18.83 2.81
CA PRO A 194 5.94 -17.71 3.25
C PRO A 194 7.17 -18.17 4.06
N GLN A 195 7.16 -19.40 4.58
CA GLN A 195 8.25 -19.99 5.37
C GLN A 195 9.34 -20.66 4.53
N HIS A 196 9.35 -20.52 3.20
CA HIS A 196 10.39 -21.09 2.34
C HIS A 196 11.76 -20.42 2.53
N ASN A 197 12.41 -20.61 3.69
CA ASN A 197 13.80 -20.26 4.02
C ASN A 197 14.33 -19.04 3.25
N TYR A 198 13.53 -17.99 3.19
CA TYR A 198 13.96 -16.76 2.57
C TYR A 198 14.96 -16.18 3.55
N PHE A 199 16.24 -16.29 3.22
CA PHE A 199 17.29 -15.60 3.94
C PHE A 199 17.20 -14.13 3.56
N GLY A 200 16.18 -13.45 4.09
CA GLY A 200 16.00 -12.02 3.95
C GLY A 200 17.01 -11.29 4.81
N GLN A 201 17.75 -10.36 4.23
CA GLN A 201 18.56 -9.44 5.01
C GLN A 201 17.64 -8.37 5.57
N ILE A 202 17.78 -8.02 6.85
CA ILE A 202 17.12 -6.81 7.39
C ILE A 202 17.69 -5.62 6.63
N LEU A 203 16.80 -4.90 5.95
CA LEU A 203 17.13 -3.69 5.24
C LEU A 203 17.04 -2.51 6.21
N LEU A 204 18.04 -1.63 6.12
CA LEU A 204 18.06 -0.37 6.85
C LEU A 204 17.95 0.78 5.84
N PRO A 205 17.24 1.87 6.18
CA PRO A 205 17.13 2.99 5.27
C PRO A 205 18.49 3.69 5.20
N LYS A 206 18.95 4.02 3.99
CA LYS A 206 20.18 4.78 3.80
C LYS A 206 19.94 6.25 4.18
N PRO A 207 20.86 6.90 4.93
CA PRO A 207 20.78 8.32 5.20
C PRO A 207 20.74 9.17 3.92
N GLN A 208 19.83 10.14 3.90
CA GLN A 208 19.52 11.00 2.76
C GLN A 208 18.88 12.30 3.25
N ILE A 209 18.89 13.32 2.40
CA ILE A 209 18.31 14.64 2.71
C ILE A 209 16.81 14.60 2.41
N LEU A 210 15.99 14.63 3.47
CA LEU A 210 14.54 14.66 3.46
C LEU A 210 14.07 15.89 4.25
N PRO A 211 14.04 17.08 3.62
CA PRO A 211 13.91 18.36 4.33
C PRO A 211 12.58 18.51 5.09
N ASN A 212 11.56 17.75 4.69
CA ASN A 212 10.24 17.78 5.33
C ASN A 212 10.05 16.67 6.37
N LEU A 213 11.02 15.76 6.55
CA LEU A 213 10.88 14.61 7.44
C LEU A 213 10.88 15.05 8.90
N ILE A 214 9.75 14.86 9.57
CA ILE A 214 9.53 15.21 10.97
C ILE A 214 9.84 14.03 11.87
N GLU A 215 9.41 12.83 11.48
CA GLU A 215 9.57 11.61 12.28
C GLU A 215 10.07 10.43 11.44
N LEU A 216 11.10 9.75 11.97
CA LEU A 216 11.62 8.48 11.49
C LEU A 216 11.50 7.44 12.59
N LYS A 217 10.83 6.33 12.31
CA LYS A 217 10.83 5.13 13.16
C LYS A 217 11.63 4.04 12.46
N ILE A 218 12.56 3.45 13.19
CA ILE A 218 13.34 2.31 12.74
C ILE A 218 13.31 1.20 13.78
N PHE A 219 13.69 0.01 13.35
CA PHE A 219 14.01 -1.10 14.25
C PHE A 219 15.38 -1.64 13.85
N ASP A 220 16.40 -1.37 14.68
CA ASP A 220 17.74 -1.89 14.46
C ASP A 220 18.39 -2.25 15.80
N ARG A 221 18.88 -3.50 15.89
CA ARG A 221 19.51 -4.07 17.09
C ARG A 221 20.99 -3.69 17.22
N ASN A 222 21.65 -3.34 16.12
CA ASN A 222 23.11 -3.19 16.05
C ASN A 222 23.52 -1.77 15.64
N ASP A 223 23.49 -1.50 14.32
CA ASP A 223 24.09 -0.31 13.69
C ASP A 223 23.18 0.92 13.76
N GLY A 224 22.02 0.79 14.42
CA GLY A 224 20.93 1.76 14.37
C GLY A 224 21.37 3.12 14.85
N ILE A 225 22.25 3.16 15.85
CA ILE A 225 22.77 4.42 16.41
C ILE A 225 23.51 5.22 15.34
N LYS A 226 24.39 4.58 14.57
CA LYS A 226 25.17 5.26 13.53
C LYS A 226 24.27 5.82 12.43
N ILE A 227 23.32 5.01 11.94
CA ILE A 227 22.36 5.45 10.91
C ILE A 227 21.49 6.59 11.42
N MET A 228 21.06 6.54 12.69
CA MET A 228 20.31 7.62 13.33
C MET A 228 21.12 8.93 13.39
N GLU A 229 22.40 8.87 13.74
CA GLU A 229 23.28 10.03 13.78
C GLU A 229 23.48 10.63 12.39
N GLU A 230 23.70 9.79 11.37
CA GLU A 230 23.83 10.22 9.98
C GLU A 230 22.53 10.87 9.45
N PHE A 231 21.36 10.30 9.76
CA PHE A 231 20.07 10.90 9.42
C PHE A 231 19.84 12.26 10.12
N LYS A 232 20.21 12.38 11.39
CA LYS A 232 20.12 13.66 12.14
C LYS A 232 21.07 14.72 11.59
N ALA A 233 22.27 14.31 11.17
CA ALA A 233 23.23 15.23 10.57
C ALA A 233 22.70 15.81 9.25
N LEU A 234 22.01 15.00 8.44
CA LEU A 234 21.39 15.43 7.19
C LEU A 234 20.04 16.15 7.39
N ASN A 235 19.32 15.85 8.48
CA ASN A 235 17.98 16.37 8.77
C ASN A 235 17.89 16.83 10.25
N PRO A 236 18.38 18.04 10.58
CA PRO A 236 18.59 18.46 11.97
C PRO A 236 17.33 18.51 12.84
N ASN A 237 16.15 18.67 12.24
CA ASN A 237 14.86 18.74 12.95
C ASN A 237 14.19 17.36 13.13
N LEU A 238 14.83 16.28 12.67
CA LEU A 238 14.24 14.95 12.62
C LEU A 238 14.15 14.32 14.02
N LYS A 239 12.94 13.94 14.42
CA LYS A 239 12.71 13.06 15.56
C LYS A 239 12.92 11.62 15.13
N ILE A 240 13.88 10.92 15.74
CA ILE A 240 14.10 9.50 15.45
C ILE A 240 13.76 8.64 16.66
N THR A 241 12.98 7.58 16.42
CA THR A 241 12.66 6.54 17.40
C THR A 241 13.23 5.21 16.91
N ASN A 242 14.04 4.54 17.74
CA ASN A 242 14.44 3.15 17.52
C ASN A 242 13.71 2.26 18.52
N ASP A 243 12.78 1.44 18.03
CA ASP A 243 11.98 0.60 18.91
C ASP A 243 12.77 -0.58 19.50
N ALA A 244 13.92 -0.97 18.93
CA ALA A 244 14.78 -2.00 19.53
C ALA A 244 15.27 -1.60 20.93
N LEU A 245 15.50 -0.31 21.16
CA LEU A 245 15.86 0.24 22.47
C LEU A 245 14.73 0.09 23.49
N ARG A 246 13.47 0.25 23.05
CA ARG A 246 12.30 0.11 23.93
C ARG A 246 12.12 -1.32 24.43
N TYR A 247 12.49 -2.30 23.61
CA TYR A 247 12.40 -3.71 23.98
C TYR A 247 13.62 -4.22 24.74
N GLY A 248 14.61 -3.36 25.04
CA GLY A 248 15.86 -3.77 25.71
C GLY A 248 16.71 -4.72 24.87
N LEU A 249 16.58 -4.65 23.53
CA LEU A 249 17.27 -5.54 22.59
C LEU A 249 18.56 -4.94 22.01
N ALA A 250 18.96 -3.74 22.43
CA ALA A 250 20.23 -3.14 22.02
C ALA A 250 21.34 -3.55 23.00
N ASN A 251 22.43 -4.10 22.48
CA ASN A 251 23.64 -4.54 23.22
C ASN A 251 23.59 -5.91 23.93
N GLN A 252 22.88 -6.90 23.36
CA GLN A 252 23.19 -8.33 23.57
C GLN A 252 23.98 -8.86 22.37
#